data_AF-A0A4Y2C2B8-F1
#
_entry.id   AF-A0A4Y2C2B8-F1
#
_cell.length_a   1.000
_cell.length_b   1.000
_cell.length_c   1.000
_cell.angle_alpha   90.00
_cell.angle_beta   90.00
_cell.angle_gamma   90.00
#
_symmetry.space_group_name_H-M   'P 1'
#
loop_
_entity.id
_entity.type
_entity.pdbx_description
1 polymer ?
#
loop_
_entity_poly.entity_id
_entity_poly.type
_entity_poly.pdbx_seq_one_letter_code
_entity_poly.pdbx_strand_id
1 'polypeptide(L)'
;MVYVWGNNLFYVNEVNGTHHPVSTTGIDTVIFNGVPDWLYEEEILKSNNAIWWAPDGNFLCYATINDTKVGTFYYNWYGSAAFNESHVYPELFQLRYPKPGGDNPSAFLWVVDVHNPLNLLQRDVKPPREVQDQLVHVWDHYFTSVQWIDNQSLAVIWLARSQNFSVVTQCAGELWYCVVVYEQSPPSRKGWVDLRGPIFFGQGGKNWYIRLPLPEGQHGHYQHVAMANNDTRHVDFLTQGRYDIYKVVAYHEASNTVYYLTTLENRPGERHLFSVSGKKARAATFTKCLTCEEGEGCLFFNVLFSPGAKYYILECLGPGVPKVEIRSIYNQTFGECNFS
;
A
#
# COMPACT_ATOMS: atom_id res chain seq x y z
N MET A 1 0.46 -11.24 -18.84
CA MET A 1 0.74 -9.79 -18.80
C MET A 1 -0.57 -9.03 -18.71
N VAL A 2 -0.59 -7.87 -18.05
CA VAL A 2 -1.70 -6.91 -18.16
C VAL A 2 -1.15 -5.55 -18.57
N TYR A 3 -1.95 -4.77 -19.29
CA TYR A 3 -1.62 -3.38 -19.60
C TYR A 3 -2.90 -2.53 -19.68
N VAL A 4 -2.73 -1.21 -19.59
CA VAL A 4 -3.82 -0.26 -19.71
C VAL A 4 -3.68 0.53 -21.02
N TRP A 5 -4.77 0.64 -21.77
CA TRP A 5 -4.84 1.44 -22.98
C TRP A 5 -6.22 2.10 -23.10
N GLY A 6 -6.24 3.41 -23.37
CA GLY A 6 -7.50 4.18 -23.39
C GLY A 6 -8.30 4.04 -22.10
N ASN A 7 -7.62 4.04 -20.95
CA ASN A 7 -8.17 3.78 -19.62
C ASN A 7 -8.93 2.45 -19.46
N ASN A 8 -8.64 1.48 -20.33
CA ASN A 8 -9.15 0.12 -20.25
C ASN A 8 -8.03 -0.88 -20.00
N LEU A 9 -8.33 -1.88 -19.19
CA LEU A 9 -7.39 -2.92 -18.81
C LEU A 9 -7.49 -4.11 -19.78
N PHE A 10 -6.34 -4.61 -20.24
CA PHE A 10 -6.24 -5.73 -21.17
C PHE A 10 -5.31 -6.80 -20.61
N TYR A 11 -5.76 -8.05 -20.65
CA TYR A 11 -4.99 -9.22 -20.27
C TYR A 11 -4.48 -9.96 -21.50
N VAL A 12 -3.21 -10.37 -21.46
CA VAL A 12 -2.57 -11.18 -22.48
C VAL A 12 -1.90 -12.37 -21.80
N ASN A 13 -2.37 -13.58 -22.11
CA ASN A 13 -1.88 -14.82 -21.50
C ASN A 13 -0.57 -15.32 -22.11
N GLU A 14 -0.27 -14.94 -23.35
CA GLU A 14 0.95 -15.35 -24.10
C GLU A 14 1.60 -14.15 -24.79
N VAL A 15 2.92 -14.16 -25.03
CA VAL A 15 3.67 -12.99 -25.56
C VAL A 15 3.10 -12.44 -26.88
N ASN A 16 2.55 -13.32 -27.73
CA ASN A 16 1.89 -12.97 -29.00
C ASN A 16 0.41 -13.40 -29.01
N GLY A 17 -0.20 -13.49 -27.82
CA GLY A 17 -1.56 -13.96 -27.65
C GLY A 17 -2.62 -12.90 -27.99
N THR A 18 -3.88 -13.31 -27.90
CA THR A 18 -5.01 -12.40 -28.03
C THR A 18 -5.05 -11.42 -26.85
N HIS A 19 -5.43 -10.18 -27.13
CA HIS A 19 -5.61 -9.14 -26.13
C HIS A 19 -7.04 -9.19 -25.59
N HIS A 20 -7.21 -9.72 -24.38
CA HIS A 20 -8.52 -9.91 -23.76
C HIS A 20 -8.90 -8.65 -22.97
N PRO A 21 -9.97 -7.91 -23.33
CA PRO A 21 -10.40 -6.77 -22.55
C PRO A 21 -10.90 -7.24 -21.18
N VAL A 22 -10.23 -6.80 -20.13
CA VAL A 22 -10.66 -7.00 -18.74
C VAL A 22 -11.74 -5.97 -18.40
N SER A 23 -11.61 -4.73 -18.91
CA SER A 23 -12.60 -3.65 -18.76
C SER A 23 -12.86 -2.95 -20.09
N THR A 24 -14.04 -2.34 -20.24
CA THR A 24 -14.42 -1.56 -21.43
C THR A 24 -15.11 -0.23 -21.09
N THR A 25 -15.07 0.18 -19.82
CA THR A 25 -15.75 1.37 -19.29
C THR A 25 -14.87 2.62 -19.27
N GLY A 26 -13.60 2.49 -19.65
CA GLY A 26 -12.63 3.59 -19.65
C GLY A 26 -13.11 4.76 -20.49
N ILE A 27 -13.02 5.95 -19.92
CA ILE A 27 -13.30 7.23 -20.58
C ILE A 27 -12.10 8.12 -20.32
N ASP A 28 -11.52 8.66 -21.38
CA ASP A 28 -10.35 9.51 -21.28
C ASP A 28 -10.60 10.67 -20.30
N THR A 29 -9.66 10.89 -19.38
CA THR A 29 -9.72 11.90 -18.30
C THR A 29 -10.89 11.81 -17.30
N VAL A 30 -11.73 10.76 -17.34
CA VAL A 30 -12.94 10.67 -16.50
C VAL A 30 -13.12 9.33 -15.79
N ILE A 31 -12.89 8.21 -16.47
CA ILE A 31 -13.01 6.88 -15.87
C ILE A 31 -11.73 6.12 -16.14
N PHE A 32 -11.05 5.71 -15.07
CA PHE A 32 -9.76 5.05 -15.08
C PHE A 32 -9.91 3.62 -14.58
N ASN A 33 -9.39 2.63 -15.33
CA ASN A 33 -9.37 1.23 -14.90
C ASN A 33 -7.92 0.74 -14.81
N GLY A 34 -7.52 0.28 -13.61
CA GLY A 34 -6.17 -0.23 -13.34
C GLY A 34 -5.08 0.83 -13.22
N VAL A 35 -5.41 2.10 -13.44
CA VAL A 35 -4.58 3.27 -13.13
C VAL A 35 -5.38 4.22 -12.24
N PRO A 36 -4.72 4.94 -11.32
CA PRO A 36 -5.39 5.94 -10.50
C PRO A 36 -5.77 7.20 -11.30
N ASP A 37 -6.68 8.01 -10.76
CA ASP A 37 -6.80 9.42 -11.11
C ASP A 37 -5.73 10.24 -10.36
N TRP A 38 -5.73 11.57 -10.53
CA TRP A 38 -4.78 12.45 -9.83
C TRP A 38 -4.87 12.33 -8.30
N LEU A 39 -6.08 12.28 -7.73
CA LEU A 39 -6.24 12.19 -6.28
C LEU A 39 -5.68 10.86 -5.75
N TYR A 40 -6.01 9.74 -6.39
CA TYR A 40 -5.50 8.45 -5.97
C TYR A 40 -4.00 8.32 -6.20
N GLU A 41 -3.45 8.89 -7.28
CA GLU A 41 -2.01 8.83 -7.57
C GLU A 41 -1.20 9.57 -6.52
N GLU A 42 -1.57 10.82 -6.21
CA GLU A 42 -0.75 11.71 -5.38
C GLU A 42 -1.04 11.57 -3.87
N GLU A 43 -2.31 11.43 -3.51
CA GLU A 43 -2.73 11.60 -2.11
C GLU A 43 -3.09 10.28 -1.41
N ILE A 44 -3.72 9.34 -2.13
CA ILE A 44 -4.26 8.10 -1.52
C ILE A 44 -3.28 6.92 -1.66
N LEU A 45 -2.94 6.51 -2.88
CA LEU A 45 -2.09 5.35 -3.17
C LEU A 45 -0.61 5.71 -3.28
N LYS A 46 -0.28 6.95 -3.67
CA LYS A 46 1.11 7.39 -3.86
C LYS A 46 1.87 6.52 -4.88
N SER A 47 1.14 6.09 -5.91
CA SER A 47 1.60 5.19 -6.95
C SER A 47 0.71 5.34 -8.17
N ASN A 48 1.30 5.21 -9.35
CA ASN A 48 0.60 5.20 -10.64
C ASN A 48 -0.02 3.83 -11.00
N ASN A 49 0.08 2.84 -10.10
CA ASN A 49 -0.46 1.49 -10.33
C ASN A 49 -1.64 1.23 -9.40
N ALA A 50 -2.78 0.82 -9.98
CA ALA A 50 -3.97 0.41 -9.24
C ALA A 50 -4.40 -1.02 -9.62
N ILE A 51 -3.41 -1.90 -9.78
CA ILE A 51 -3.55 -3.32 -10.14
C ILE A 51 -2.72 -4.18 -9.19
N TRP A 52 -3.31 -5.27 -8.70
CA TRP A 52 -2.68 -6.22 -7.77
C TRP A 52 -2.94 -7.66 -8.21
N TRP A 53 -1.87 -8.39 -8.51
CA TRP A 53 -1.92 -9.81 -8.87
C TRP A 53 -1.94 -10.70 -7.62
N ALA A 54 -2.77 -11.74 -7.63
CA ALA A 54 -2.67 -12.82 -6.67
C ALA A 54 -1.30 -13.54 -6.81
N PRO A 55 -0.77 -14.17 -5.74
CA PRO A 55 0.58 -14.73 -5.76
C PRO A 55 0.81 -15.81 -6.83
N ASP A 56 -0.24 -16.55 -7.21
CA ASP A 56 -0.19 -17.55 -8.28
C ASP A 56 -0.49 -17.00 -9.69
N GLY A 57 -0.88 -15.72 -9.78
CA GLY A 57 -1.24 -15.07 -11.04
C GLY A 57 -2.62 -15.44 -11.58
N ASN A 58 -3.45 -16.15 -10.82
CA ASN A 58 -4.75 -16.64 -11.28
C ASN A 58 -5.89 -15.62 -11.11
N PHE A 59 -5.74 -14.73 -10.14
CA PHE A 59 -6.66 -13.62 -9.92
C PHE A 59 -5.96 -12.27 -10.08
N LEU A 60 -6.73 -11.34 -10.61
CA LEU A 60 -6.34 -9.95 -10.77
C LEU A 60 -7.31 -9.07 -9.99
N CYS A 61 -6.80 -8.28 -9.05
CA CYS A 61 -7.56 -7.18 -8.47
C CYS A 61 -7.17 -5.87 -9.15
N TYR A 62 -8.13 -5.02 -9.50
CA TYR A 62 -7.85 -3.68 -10.02
C TYR A 62 -8.90 -2.67 -9.55
N ALA A 63 -8.53 -1.40 -9.55
CA ALA A 63 -9.45 -0.32 -9.23
C ALA A 63 -10.09 0.31 -10.48
N THR A 64 -11.36 0.68 -10.36
CA THR A 64 -11.99 1.66 -11.25
C THR A 64 -12.20 2.96 -10.48
N ILE A 65 -11.62 4.05 -10.97
CA ILE A 65 -11.81 5.39 -10.41
C ILE A 65 -12.69 6.19 -11.35
N ASN A 66 -13.78 6.75 -10.82
CA ASN A 66 -14.78 7.49 -11.59
C ASN A 66 -14.86 8.95 -11.14
N ASP A 67 -14.37 9.84 -12.00
CA ASP A 67 -14.32 11.29 -11.81
C ASP A 67 -15.51 12.04 -12.44
N THR A 68 -16.58 11.34 -12.85
CA THR A 68 -17.72 11.98 -13.54
C THR A 68 -18.31 13.17 -12.76
N LYS A 69 -18.28 13.11 -11.42
CA LYS A 69 -18.76 14.18 -10.54
C LYS A 69 -17.68 15.16 -10.09
N VAL A 70 -16.40 14.83 -10.31
CA VAL A 70 -15.27 15.65 -9.86
C VAL A 70 -15.17 16.90 -10.71
N GLY A 71 -14.95 18.04 -10.06
CA GLY A 71 -14.77 19.32 -10.74
C GLY A 71 -13.54 19.33 -11.65
N THR A 72 -13.61 20.06 -12.77
CA THR A 72 -12.47 20.23 -13.68
C THR A 72 -11.68 21.49 -13.31
N PHE A 73 -10.39 21.32 -13.09
CA PHE A 73 -9.40 22.38 -13.05
C PHE A 73 -8.80 22.60 -14.43
N TYR A 74 -8.61 23.87 -14.79
CA TYR A 74 -8.02 24.26 -16.08
C TYR A 74 -6.77 25.10 -15.85
N TYR A 75 -5.75 24.89 -16.68
CA TYR A 75 -4.57 25.74 -16.72
C TYR A 75 -4.03 25.86 -18.15
N ASN A 76 -3.36 26.98 -18.43
CA ASN A 76 -2.77 27.23 -19.74
C ASN A 76 -1.45 26.48 -19.88
N TRP A 77 -1.32 25.69 -20.95
CA TRP A 77 -0.08 25.08 -21.39
C TRP A 77 0.49 25.90 -22.56
N TYR A 78 1.54 26.67 -22.29
CA TYR A 78 2.14 27.56 -23.29
C TYR A 78 3.06 26.84 -24.29
N GLY A 79 3.33 25.54 -24.09
CA GLY A 79 4.22 24.76 -24.94
C GLY A 79 5.67 25.26 -24.97
N SER A 80 6.42 24.83 -25.98
CA SER A 80 7.74 25.38 -26.29
C SER A 80 7.92 25.47 -27.81
N ALA A 81 8.08 26.70 -28.30
CA ALA A 81 8.37 26.96 -29.72
C ALA A 81 9.71 26.37 -30.18
N ALA A 82 10.61 26.01 -29.25
CA ALA A 82 11.92 25.44 -29.58
C ALA A 82 11.85 23.97 -30.03
N PHE A 83 10.77 23.25 -29.72
CA PHE A 83 10.67 21.81 -29.98
C PHE A 83 9.55 21.44 -30.97
N ASN A 84 8.59 22.33 -31.21
CA ASN A 84 7.53 22.10 -32.20
C ASN A 84 7.00 23.43 -32.75
N GLU A 85 7.36 23.75 -34.00
CA GLU A 85 6.93 24.97 -34.70
C GLU A 85 5.40 25.08 -34.87
N SER A 86 4.65 23.99 -34.63
CA SER A 86 3.18 23.99 -34.68
C SER A 86 2.50 24.47 -33.39
N HIS A 87 3.22 24.60 -32.26
CA HIS A 87 2.68 25.09 -30.99
C HIS A 87 2.88 26.62 -30.86
N VAL A 88 2.27 27.39 -31.77
CA VAL A 88 2.37 28.86 -31.79
C VAL A 88 1.41 29.53 -30.78
N TYR A 89 0.37 28.81 -30.35
CA TYR A 89 -0.64 29.30 -29.41
C TYR A 89 -0.74 28.43 -28.16
N PRO A 90 -1.04 29.01 -26.99
CA PRO A 90 -1.26 28.23 -25.77
C PRO A 90 -2.49 27.32 -25.88
N GLU A 91 -2.39 26.15 -25.27
CA GLU A 91 -3.49 25.19 -25.14
C GLU A 91 -4.09 25.25 -23.73
N LEU A 92 -5.38 24.95 -23.61
CA LEU A 92 -6.02 24.81 -22.31
C LEU A 92 -5.97 23.34 -21.88
N PHE A 93 -5.20 23.05 -20.84
CA PHE A 93 -5.16 21.72 -20.26
C PHE A 93 -6.30 21.57 -19.23
N GLN A 94 -6.93 20.39 -19.21
CA GLN A 94 -8.01 20.05 -18.28
C GLN A 94 -7.61 18.89 -17.37
N LEU A 95 -7.94 18.99 -16.09
CA LEU A 95 -7.65 17.97 -15.08
C LEU A 95 -8.84 17.85 -14.13
N ARG A 96 -9.32 16.63 -13.87
CA ARG A 96 -10.28 16.39 -12.78
C ARG A 96 -9.53 16.52 -11.45
N TYR A 97 -9.95 17.48 -10.63
CA TYR A 97 -9.24 17.83 -9.41
C TYR A 97 -10.24 18.20 -8.31
N PRO A 98 -10.42 17.35 -7.28
CA PRO A 98 -11.34 17.62 -6.19
C PRO A 98 -10.73 18.65 -5.23
N LYS A 99 -11.25 19.88 -5.27
CA LYS A 99 -10.91 20.93 -4.29
C LYS A 99 -11.57 20.66 -2.93
N PRO A 100 -11.08 21.27 -1.84
CA PRO A 100 -11.70 21.13 -0.51
C PRO A 100 -13.21 21.36 -0.54
N GLY A 101 -13.97 20.37 -0.06
CA GLY A 101 -15.44 20.39 -0.03
C GLY A 101 -16.14 20.01 -1.35
N GLY A 102 -15.43 19.90 -2.46
CA GLY A 102 -15.97 19.41 -3.74
C GLY A 102 -16.17 17.90 -3.77
N ASP A 103 -16.86 17.39 -4.79
CA ASP A 103 -17.06 15.94 -4.96
C ASP A 103 -15.73 15.22 -5.23
N ASN A 104 -15.57 14.05 -4.61
CA ASN A 104 -14.43 13.16 -4.80
C ASN A 104 -14.73 12.09 -5.88
N PRO A 105 -13.68 11.45 -6.44
CA PRO A 105 -13.85 10.24 -7.23
C PRO A 105 -14.64 9.18 -6.47
N SER A 106 -15.53 8.49 -7.18
CA SER A 106 -16.07 7.20 -6.70
C SER A 106 -15.09 6.10 -7.09
N ALA A 107 -14.63 5.32 -6.10
CA ALA A 107 -13.61 4.31 -6.30
C ALA A 107 -14.16 2.91 -6.03
N PHE A 108 -13.90 1.98 -6.95
CA PHE A 108 -14.41 0.62 -6.92
C PHE A 108 -13.27 -0.36 -7.07
N LEU A 109 -13.35 -1.50 -6.39
CA LEU A 109 -12.39 -2.60 -6.55
C LEU A 109 -13.07 -3.78 -7.21
N TRP A 110 -12.36 -4.39 -8.16
CA TRP A 110 -12.83 -5.56 -8.89
C TRP A 110 -11.83 -6.68 -8.77
N VAL A 111 -12.32 -7.91 -8.65
CA VAL A 111 -11.51 -9.12 -8.81
C VAL A 111 -11.98 -9.88 -10.04
N VAL A 112 -11.02 -10.34 -10.84
CA VAL A 112 -11.24 -11.09 -12.08
C VAL A 112 -10.43 -12.38 -12.02
N ASP A 113 -11.07 -13.50 -12.33
CA ASP A 113 -10.42 -14.77 -12.60
C ASP A 113 -9.89 -14.77 -14.04
N VAL A 114 -8.59 -14.96 -14.22
CA VAL A 114 -7.95 -14.91 -15.56
C VAL A 114 -7.72 -16.29 -16.18
N HIS A 115 -8.12 -17.40 -15.53
CA HIS A 115 -7.95 -18.75 -16.07
C HIS A 115 -8.70 -18.96 -17.39
N ASN A 116 -9.91 -18.40 -17.49
CA ASN A 116 -10.70 -18.45 -18.72
C ASN A 116 -10.74 -17.05 -19.37
N PRO A 117 -9.75 -16.71 -20.21
CA PRO A 117 -9.66 -15.38 -20.82
C PRO A 117 -10.78 -15.08 -21.81
N LEU A 118 -11.58 -16.08 -22.22
CA LEU A 118 -12.76 -15.90 -23.05
C LEU A 118 -13.98 -15.39 -22.25
N ASN A 119 -13.96 -15.50 -20.93
CA ASN A 119 -15.04 -15.06 -20.05
C ASN A 119 -14.48 -14.44 -18.75
N LEU A 120 -13.94 -13.25 -18.87
CA LEU A 120 -13.41 -12.47 -17.75
C LEU A 120 -14.57 -11.80 -17.00
N LEU A 121 -15.02 -12.43 -15.91
CA LEU A 121 -16.09 -11.90 -15.07
C LEU A 121 -15.52 -11.04 -13.95
N GLN A 122 -15.94 -9.78 -13.90
CA GLN A 122 -15.61 -8.85 -12.81
C GLN A 122 -16.51 -9.11 -11.61
N ARG A 123 -15.91 -9.28 -10.44
CA ARG A 123 -16.59 -9.37 -9.15
C ARG A 123 -16.25 -8.15 -8.30
N ASP A 124 -17.27 -7.45 -7.84
CA ASP A 124 -17.15 -6.23 -7.05
C ASP A 124 -16.71 -6.55 -5.62
N VAL A 125 -15.64 -5.91 -5.16
CA VAL A 125 -15.16 -5.98 -3.77
C VAL A 125 -15.59 -4.70 -3.07
N LYS A 126 -16.61 -4.83 -2.21
CA LYS A 126 -17.22 -3.68 -1.53
C LYS A 126 -16.74 -3.53 -0.09
N PRO A 127 -16.67 -2.30 0.42
CA PRO A 127 -16.57 -2.10 1.86
C PRO A 127 -17.77 -2.79 2.54
N PRO A 128 -17.59 -3.38 3.74
CA PRO A 128 -18.69 -4.03 4.45
C PRO A 128 -19.72 -2.99 4.94
N ARG A 129 -20.93 -3.44 5.31
CA ARG A 129 -22.06 -2.54 5.61
C ARG A 129 -21.75 -1.59 6.77
N GLU A 130 -21.00 -2.06 7.75
CA GLU A 130 -20.55 -1.31 8.93
C GLU A 130 -19.76 -0.04 8.55
N VAL A 131 -19.05 -0.08 7.42
CA VAL A 131 -18.38 1.09 6.84
C VAL A 131 -19.38 1.93 6.06
N GLN A 132 -20.16 1.31 5.17
CA GLN A 132 -21.12 2.00 4.31
C GLN A 132 -22.14 2.83 5.11
N ASP A 133 -22.62 2.30 6.23
CA ASP A 133 -23.60 2.94 7.11
C ASP A 133 -23.04 4.18 7.82
N GLN A 134 -21.72 4.33 7.92
CA GLN A 134 -21.08 5.51 8.47
C GLN A 134 -20.84 6.62 7.43
N LEU A 135 -21.05 6.33 6.15
CA LEU A 135 -20.81 7.29 5.07
C LEU A 135 -22.04 8.14 4.80
N VAL A 136 -21.83 9.43 4.54
CA VAL A 136 -22.89 10.35 4.10
C VAL A 136 -23.44 9.91 2.72
N HIS A 137 -22.54 9.49 1.84
CA HIS A 137 -22.85 8.80 0.60
C HIS A 137 -22.10 7.47 0.55
N VAL A 138 -22.71 6.41 0.05
CA VAL A 138 -22.10 5.05 -0.01
C VAL A 138 -20.72 5.05 -0.71
N TRP A 139 -20.48 6.01 -1.60
CA TRP A 139 -19.24 6.20 -2.38
C TRP A 139 -18.22 7.14 -1.72
N ASP A 140 -18.55 7.78 -0.60
CA ASP A 140 -17.67 8.73 0.11
C ASP A 140 -16.65 8.00 0.99
N HIS A 141 -15.85 7.16 0.38
CA HIS A 141 -14.74 6.47 1.02
C HIS A 141 -13.54 6.39 0.08
N TYR A 142 -12.41 6.03 0.67
CA TYR A 142 -11.20 5.66 -0.05
C TYR A 142 -10.82 4.23 0.29
N PHE A 143 -10.04 3.59 -0.58
CA PHE A 143 -9.21 2.45 -0.18
C PHE A 143 -7.74 2.91 -0.16
N THR A 144 -7.04 2.66 0.94
CA THR A 144 -5.64 3.12 1.11
C THR A 144 -4.61 2.02 0.91
N SER A 145 -5.04 0.75 0.89
CA SER A 145 -4.19 -0.39 0.63
C SER A 145 -5.02 -1.58 0.17
N VAL A 146 -4.48 -2.32 -0.79
CA VAL A 146 -5.00 -3.59 -1.30
C VAL A 146 -3.83 -4.58 -1.32
N GLN A 147 -3.97 -5.71 -0.65
CA GLN A 147 -2.91 -6.70 -0.53
C GLN A 147 -3.49 -8.11 -0.54
N TRP A 148 -3.00 -8.96 -1.44
CA TRP A 148 -3.33 -10.38 -1.42
C TRP A 148 -2.74 -11.05 -0.18
N ILE A 149 -3.57 -11.83 0.52
CA ILE A 149 -3.18 -12.63 1.70
C ILE A 149 -2.64 -13.97 1.22
N ASP A 150 -3.36 -14.58 0.28
CA ASP A 150 -3.03 -15.82 -0.42
C ASP A 150 -3.66 -15.77 -1.83
N ASN A 151 -3.83 -16.93 -2.47
CA ASN A 151 -4.36 -17.03 -3.83
C ASN A 151 -5.88 -16.83 -3.92
N GLN A 152 -6.61 -16.79 -2.80
CA GLN A 152 -8.08 -16.79 -2.77
C GLN A 152 -8.67 -15.75 -1.79
N SER A 153 -7.82 -14.95 -1.17
CA SER A 153 -8.25 -13.93 -0.21
C SER A 153 -7.42 -12.65 -0.31
N LEU A 154 -8.12 -11.54 -0.15
CA LEU A 154 -7.62 -10.18 -0.33
C LEU A 154 -7.85 -9.39 0.95
N ALA A 155 -6.87 -8.59 1.37
CA ALA A 155 -7.04 -7.60 2.41
C ALA A 155 -7.20 -6.20 1.81
N VAL A 156 -8.20 -5.45 2.28
CA VAL A 156 -8.44 -4.07 1.86
C VAL A 156 -8.57 -3.19 3.09
N ILE A 157 -7.84 -2.06 3.08
CA ILE A 157 -8.00 -0.99 4.07
C ILE A 157 -8.92 0.06 3.49
N TRP A 158 -10.07 0.26 4.13
CA TRP A 158 -11.04 1.28 3.78
C TRP A 158 -10.90 2.48 4.72
N LEU A 159 -11.07 3.68 4.18
CA LEU A 159 -10.95 4.95 4.90
C LEU A 159 -12.17 5.81 4.61
N ALA A 160 -12.88 6.24 5.63
CA ALA A 160 -13.97 7.20 5.45
C ALA A 160 -13.44 8.52 4.89
N ARG A 161 -14.25 9.23 4.09
CA ARG A 161 -13.86 10.53 3.49
C ARG A 161 -13.39 11.58 4.50
N SER A 162 -13.95 11.58 5.72
CA SER A 162 -13.54 12.43 6.85
C SER A 162 -12.17 12.07 7.44
N GLN A 163 -11.59 10.94 7.03
CA GLN A 163 -10.31 10.39 7.48
C GLN A 163 -10.19 10.20 8.99
N ASN A 164 -11.30 10.03 9.70
CA ASN A 164 -11.33 9.79 11.16
C ASN A 164 -11.82 8.38 11.52
N PHE A 165 -12.04 7.52 10.52
CA PHE A 165 -12.43 6.14 10.70
C PHE A 165 -11.85 5.30 9.56
N SER A 166 -11.17 4.21 9.91
CA SER A 166 -10.63 3.27 8.93
C SER A 166 -10.81 1.84 9.43
N VAL A 167 -10.99 0.92 8.50
CA VAL A 167 -11.12 -0.50 8.80
C VAL A 167 -10.20 -1.32 7.92
N VAL A 168 -9.68 -2.41 8.47
CA VAL A 168 -9.05 -3.49 7.72
C VAL A 168 -10.09 -4.56 7.49
N THR A 169 -10.19 -5.04 6.26
CA THR A 169 -11.10 -6.11 5.88
C THR A 169 -10.37 -7.24 5.21
N GLN A 170 -10.92 -8.46 5.33
CA GLN A 170 -10.51 -9.61 4.55
C GLN A 170 -11.68 -10.06 3.69
N CYS A 171 -11.44 -10.20 2.40
CA CYS A 171 -12.44 -10.49 1.37
C CYS A 171 -12.09 -11.81 0.69
N ALA A 172 -13.04 -12.75 0.65
CA ALA A 172 -12.81 -14.09 0.10
C ALA A 172 -14.11 -14.72 -0.42
N GLY A 173 -13.98 -15.90 -1.04
CA GLY A 173 -15.10 -16.67 -1.59
C GLY A 173 -15.53 -16.18 -2.98
N GLU A 174 -16.49 -16.87 -3.59
CA GLU A 174 -16.90 -16.62 -5.00
C GLU A 174 -17.41 -15.19 -5.24
N LEU A 175 -18.01 -14.58 -4.22
CA LEU A 175 -18.57 -13.23 -4.27
C LEU A 175 -17.67 -12.18 -3.62
N TRP A 176 -16.47 -12.56 -3.14
CA TRP A 176 -15.48 -11.67 -2.53
C TRP A 176 -16.05 -10.80 -1.40
N TYR A 177 -16.92 -11.39 -0.57
CA TYR A 177 -17.49 -10.67 0.56
C TYR A 177 -16.42 -10.34 1.60
N CYS A 178 -16.38 -9.08 1.99
CA CYS A 178 -15.43 -8.56 2.97
C CYS A 178 -15.97 -8.66 4.40
N VAL A 179 -15.12 -9.10 5.32
CA VAL A 179 -15.39 -9.11 6.76
C VAL A 179 -14.42 -8.14 7.43
N VAL A 180 -14.93 -7.30 8.34
CA VAL A 180 -14.10 -6.39 9.16
C VAL A 180 -13.24 -7.20 10.11
N VAL A 181 -11.93 -6.97 10.10
CA VAL A 181 -10.96 -7.65 10.97
C VAL A 181 -10.28 -6.74 11.97
N TYR A 182 -10.30 -5.43 11.71
CA TYR A 182 -9.82 -4.40 12.62
C TYR A 182 -10.46 -3.06 12.29
N GLU A 183 -10.70 -2.25 13.31
CA GLU A 183 -11.24 -0.90 13.19
C GLU A 183 -10.31 0.07 13.92
N GLN A 184 -10.13 1.25 13.34
CA GLN A 184 -9.34 2.30 13.93
C GLN A 184 -10.10 3.62 13.92
N SER A 185 -10.09 4.27 15.07
CA SER A 185 -10.52 5.65 15.26
C SER A 185 -9.41 6.41 16.01
N PRO A 186 -9.33 7.75 15.89
CA PRO A 186 -8.35 8.54 16.61
C PRO A 186 -8.52 8.33 18.13
N PRO A 187 -7.43 8.06 18.88
CA PRO A 187 -7.51 7.73 20.31
C PRO A 187 -8.25 8.77 21.16
N SER A 188 -8.16 10.06 20.78
CA SER A 188 -8.79 11.18 21.48
C SER A 188 -10.04 11.74 20.78
N ARG A 189 -10.57 11.03 19.77
CA ARG A 189 -11.62 11.52 18.84
C ARG A 189 -11.27 12.85 18.17
N LYS A 190 -9.99 13.23 18.17
CA LYS A 190 -9.43 14.41 17.52
C LYS A 190 -8.33 13.97 16.57
N GLY A 191 -8.23 14.64 15.44
CA GLY A 191 -7.27 14.30 14.38
C GLY A 191 -7.82 13.28 13.39
N TRP A 192 -6.92 12.65 12.66
CA TRP A 192 -7.19 11.70 11.58
C TRP A 192 -6.52 10.36 11.87
N VAL A 193 -6.93 9.33 11.14
CA VAL A 193 -6.30 8.00 11.17
C VAL A 193 -5.23 7.91 10.08
N ASP A 194 -4.11 7.26 10.40
CA ASP A 194 -3.03 6.98 9.46
C ASP A 194 -2.84 5.48 9.31
N LEU A 195 -3.89 4.80 8.83
CA LEU A 195 -3.87 3.36 8.55
C LEU A 195 -3.60 3.17 7.05
N ARG A 196 -2.31 3.11 6.71
CA ARG A 196 -1.79 3.06 5.34
C ARG A 196 -0.56 2.16 5.26
N GLY A 197 -0.26 1.69 4.05
CA GLY A 197 0.92 0.87 3.74
C GLY A 197 0.63 -0.63 3.76
N PRO A 198 1.65 -1.45 3.42
CA PRO A 198 1.46 -2.88 3.25
C PRO A 198 1.16 -3.58 4.58
N ILE A 199 0.19 -4.50 4.55
CA ILE A 199 -0.05 -5.46 5.62
C ILE A 199 0.72 -6.73 5.29
N PHE A 200 1.49 -7.25 6.24
CA PHE A 200 2.16 -8.54 6.07
C PHE A 200 1.38 -9.63 6.78
N PHE A 201 1.12 -10.73 6.08
CA PHE A 201 0.35 -11.85 6.62
C PHE A 201 1.28 -13.01 7.00
N GLY A 202 0.99 -13.63 8.14
CA GLY A 202 1.49 -14.95 8.48
C GLY A 202 0.65 -16.05 7.86
N GLN A 203 1.02 -17.30 8.15
CA GLN A 203 0.39 -18.48 7.55
C GLN A 203 -1.15 -18.45 7.63
N GLY A 204 -1.80 -18.57 6.47
CA GLY A 204 -3.26 -18.61 6.35
C GLY A 204 -3.97 -17.33 6.78
N GLY A 205 -3.28 -16.18 6.80
CA GLY A 205 -3.90 -14.87 7.12
C GLY A 205 -4.35 -14.70 8.57
N LYS A 206 -4.02 -15.64 9.46
CA LYS A 206 -4.45 -15.62 10.87
C LYS A 206 -3.81 -14.50 11.66
N ASN A 207 -2.50 -14.33 11.53
CA ASN A 207 -1.77 -13.21 12.11
C ASN A 207 -1.36 -12.26 11.01
N TRP A 208 -1.45 -10.98 11.28
CA TRP A 208 -0.98 -9.97 10.35
C TRP A 208 -0.32 -8.81 11.08
N TYR A 209 0.62 -8.16 10.38
CA TYR A 209 1.55 -7.21 10.95
C TYR A 209 1.43 -5.88 10.22
N ILE A 210 1.24 -4.82 11.00
CA ILE A 210 1.13 -3.43 10.52
C ILE A 210 1.68 -2.50 11.61
N ARG A 211 1.88 -1.22 11.27
CA ARG A 211 2.12 -0.18 12.28
C ARG A 211 0.80 0.38 12.80
N LEU A 212 0.65 0.49 14.12
CA LEU A 212 -0.52 1.08 14.78
C LEU A 212 -0.06 2.07 15.87
N PRO A 213 -0.86 3.10 16.20
CA PRO A 213 -0.53 4.03 17.26
C PRO A 213 -0.63 3.37 18.65
N LEU A 214 0.44 3.45 19.44
CA LEU A 214 0.48 3.04 20.85
C LEU A 214 0.70 4.28 21.74
N PRO A 215 -0.04 4.43 22.86
CA PRO A 215 0.17 5.53 23.81
C PRO A 215 1.45 5.35 24.65
N GLU A 216 2.29 6.39 24.70
CA GLU A 216 3.55 6.46 25.46
C GLU A 216 3.44 7.46 26.63
N GLY A 217 2.35 7.33 27.40
CA GLY A 217 2.04 8.16 28.55
C GLY A 217 1.80 9.63 28.18
N GLN A 218 2.52 10.54 28.83
CA GLN A 218 2.38 12.00 28.57
C GLN A 218 3.01 12.44 27.24
N HIS A 219 3.75 11.57 26.55
CA HIS A 219 4.47 11.90 25.31
C HIS A 219 3.63 11.69 24.04
N GLY A 220 2.33 11.39 24.18
CA GLY A 220 1.42 11.18 23.06
C GLY A 220 1.41 9.73 22.56
N HIS A 221 1.20 9.56 21.26
CA HIS A 221 1.15 8.26 20.60
C HIS A 221 2.25 8.17 19.55
N TYR A 222 2.85 6.99 19.44
CA TYR A 222 3.86 6.67 18.42
C TYR A 222 3.41 5.46 17.63
N GLN A 223 3.79 5.39 16.36
CA GLN A 223 3.49 4.25 15.50
C GLN A 223 4.40 3.08 15.87
N HIS A 224 3.82 1.93 16.20
CA HIS A 224 4.54 0.73 16.61
C HIS A 224 4.09 -0.50 15.84
N VAL A 225 5.00 -1.47 15.69
CA VAL A 225 4.68 -2.76 15.07
C VAL A 225 3.67 -3.47 15.95
N ALA A 226 2.51 -3.77 15.38
CA ALA A 226 1.46 -4.54 16.01
C ALA A 226 1.25 -5.84 15.24
N MET A 227 0.97 -6.91 15.97
CA MET A 227 0.45 -8.17 15.46
C MET A 227 -1.03 -8.22 15.81
N ALA A 228 -1.88 -8.32 14.81
CA ALA A 228 -3.30 -8.55 15.00
C ALA A 228 -3.65 -9.98 14.61
N ASN A 229 -4.51 -10.63 15.40
CA ASN A 229 -4.98 -11.98 15.15
C ASN A 229 -6.44 -11.96 14.69
N ASN A 230 -6.69 -12.57 13.54
CA ASN A 230 -7.98 -12.56 12.87
C ASN A 230 -9.06 -13.28 13.69
N ASP A 231 -8.74 -14.45 14.26
CA ASP A 231 -9.67 -15.32 14.97
C ASP A 231 -10.12 -14.70 16.31
N THR A 232 -9.18 -14.12 17.05
CA THR A 232 -9.42 -13.55 18.39
C THR A 232 -9.76 -12.06 18.36
N ARG A 233 -9.55 -11.39 17.23
CA ARG A 233 -9.60 -9.91 17.10
C ARG A 233 -8.64 -9.18 18.05
N HIS A 234 -7.66 -9.87 18.62
CA HIS A 234 -6.72 -9.29 19.57
C HIS A 234 -5.54 -8.63 18.84
N VAL A 235 -5.06 -7.51 19.39
CA VAL A 235 -3.91 -6.75 18.89
C VAL A 235 -2.83 -6.74 19.96
N ASP A 236 -1.65 -7.24 19.60
CA ASP A 236 -0.45 -7.27 20.43
C ASP A 236 0.63 -6.35 19.85
N PHE A 237 1.08 -5.36 20.62
CA PHE A 237 2.22 -4.53 20.24
C PHE A 237 3.52 -5.30 20.46
N LEU A 238 4.35 -5.35 19.43
CA LEU A 238 5.65 -6.04 19.44
C LEU A 238 6.80 -5.09 19.78
N THR A 239 6.59 -3.79 19.57
CA THR A 239 7.53 -2.70 19.89
C THR A 239 6.83 -1.64 20.73
N GLN A 240 7.60 -0.89 21.53
CA GLN A 240 7.15 0.24 22.33
C GLN A 240 8.33 1.20 22.57
N GLY A 241 8.04 2.45 22.91
CA GLY A 241 9.03 3.49 23.22
C GLY A 241 8.76 4.81 22.48
N ARG A 242 9.59 5.82 22.74
CA ARG A 242 9.37 7.19 22.25
C ARG A 242 10.02 7.42 20.88
N TYR A 243 9.64 6.62 19.91
CA TYR A 243 10.12 6.66 18.53
C TYR A 243 9.07 6.07 17.59
N ASP A 244 9.13 6.44 16.31
CA ASP A 244 8.14 6.02 15.32
C ASP A 244 8.68 4.92 14.40
N ILE A 245 7.87 3.87 14.24
CA ILE A 245 8.01 2.92 13.15
C ILE A 245 7.54 3.60 11.86
N TYR A 246 8.49 3.79 10.94
CA TYR A 246 8.24 4.40 9.65
C TYR A 246 7.47 3.46 8.73
N LYS A 247 7.93 2.22 8.56
CA LYS A 247 7.22 1.16 7.80
C LYS A 247 7.63 -0.24 8.23
N VAL A 248 6.69 -1.17 8.20
CA VAL A 248 7.02 -2.61 8.16
C VAL A 248 7.46 -2.93 6.74
N VAL A 249 8.53 -3.72 6.58
CA VAL A 249 9.13 -3.99 5.26
C VAL A 249 9.10 -5.45 4.86
N ALA A 250 9.05 -6.36 5.82
CA ALA A 250 8.93 -7.79 5.55
C ALA A 250 8.47 -8.57 6.78
N TYR A 251 7.89 -9.74 6.53
CA TYR A 251 7.70 -10.80 7.51
C TYR A 251 8.36 -12.06 6.98
N HIS A 252 9.30 -12.62 7.74
CA HIS A 252 9.93 -13.90 7.44
C HIS A 252 9.25 -15.00 8.26
N GLU A 253 8.46 -15.81 7.59
CA GLU A 253 7.61 -16.83 8.21
C GLU A 253 8.43 -17.90 8.94
N ALA A 254 9.50 -18.41 8.32
CA ALA A 254 10.27 -19.54 8.86
C ALA A 254 10.93 -19.24 10.21
N SER A 255 11.39 -17.99 10.43
CA SER A 255 11.91 -17.54 11.74
C SER A 255 10.90 -16.73 12.54
N ASN A 256 9.69 -16.54 12.01
CA ASN A 256 8.65 -15.70 12.57
C ASN A 256 9.20 -14.32 13.00
N THR A 257 9.84 -13.62 12.07
CA THR A 257 10.53 -12.34 12.32
C THR A 257 9.91 -11.24 11.48
N VAL A 258 9.56 -10.13 12.12
CA VAL A 258 9.07 -8.92 11.44
C VAL A 258 10.25 -7.97 11.29
N TYR A 259 10.45 -7.47 10.07
CA TYR A 259 11.46 -6.45 9.76
C TYR A 259 10.77 -5.11 9.50
N TYR A 260 11.35 -4.04 10.03
CA TYR A 260 10.76 -2.71 9.95
C TYR A 260 11.83 -1.62 9.95
N LEU A 261 11.51 -0.48 9.34
CA LEU A 261 12.29 0.74 9.43
C LEU A 261 11.74 1.63 10.54
N THR A 262 12.62 2.17 11.36
CA THR A 262 12.27 2.99 12.53
C THR A 262 13.21 4.17 12.70
N THR A 263 12.72 5.22 13.33
CA THR A 263 13.58 6.23 13.95
C THR A 263 14.14 5.69 15.27
N LEU A 264 15.11 6.40 15.85
CA LEU A 264 15.60 6.13 17.19
C LEU A 264 15.12 7.21 18.16
N GLU A 265 15.01 6.85 19.44
CA GLU A 265 14.65 7.82 20.47
C GLU A 265 15.64 8.99 20.48
N ASN A 266 15.12 10.21 20.50
CA ASN A 266 15.87 11.47 20.36
C ASN A 266 16.63 11.66 19.03
N ARG A 267 16.46 10.78 18.04
CA ARG A 267 17.07 10.90 16.70
C ARG A 267 16.03 10.68 15.58
N PRO A 268 15.02 11.58 15.47
CA PRO A 268 13.91 11.43 14.52
C PRO A 268 14.31 11.60 13.04
N GLY A 269 15.48 12.19 12.77
CA GLY A 269 16.02 12.36 11.43
C GLY A 269 16.74 11.13 10.87
N GLU A 270 16.97 10.11 11.70
CA GLU A 270 17.61 8.86 11.30
C GLU A 270 16.57 7.80 10.95
N ARG A 271 16.96 6.82 10.14
CA ARG A 271 16.08 5.70 9.76
C ARG A 271 16.88 4.43 9.67
N HIS A 272 16.64 3.49 10.57
CA HIS A 272 17.40 2.24 10.67
C HIS A 272 16.50 1.02 10.48
N LEU A 273 17.11 -0.06 9.99
CA LEU A 273 16.46 -1.36 9.84
C LEU A 273 16.58 -2.15 11.14
N PHE A 274 15.43 -2.59 11.64
CA PHE A 274 15.30 -3.41 12.84
C PHE A 274 14.51 -4.68 12.53
N SER A 275 14.64 -5.65 13.44
CA SER A 275 13.83 -6.86 13.45
C SER A 275 13.30 -7.16 14.86
N VAL A 276 12.09 -7.73 14.92
CA VAL A 276 11.46 -8.20 16.17
C VAL A 276 10.80 -9.55 15.94
N SER A 277 10.68 -10.36 17.00
CA SER A 277 9.87 -11.58 16.98
C SER A 277 8.41 -11.26 16.65
N GLY A 278 7.85 -11.94 15.66
CA GLY A 278 6.42 -11.87 15.28
C GLY A 278 5.49 -12.61 16.25
N LYS A 279 6.01 -13.13 17.37
CA LYS A 279 5.25 -13.68 18.51
C LYS A 279 5.53 -12.81 19.72
N LYS A 280 4.49 -12.52 20.51
CA LYS A 280 4.65 -11.89 21.82
C LYS A 280 5.37 -12.85 22.77
N ALA A 281 6.59 -12.51 23.15
CA ALA A 281 7.26 -13.21 24.24
C ALA A 281 6.67 -12.74 25.58
N ARG A 282 6.54 -13.63 26.57
CA ARG A 282 6.15 -13.27 27.95
C ARG A 282 7.25 -12.46 28.68
N ALA A 283 8.42 -12.32 28.07
CA ALA A 283 9.55 -11.50 28.50
C ALA A 283 9.86 -10.47 27.40
N ALA A 284 10.61 -9.41 27.74
CA ALA A 284 10.96 -8.31 26.85
C ALA A 284 11.18 -8.76 25.39
N THR A 285 10.37 -8.24 24.46
CA THR A 285 10.55 -8.49 23.03
C THR A 285 11.91 -7.94 22.64
N PHE A 286 12.86 -8.83 22.37
CA PHE A 286 14.18 -8.41 21.92
C PHE A 286 14.09 -7.88 20.50
N THR A 287 14.30 -6.58 20.35
CA THR A 287 14.49 -5.93 19.06
C THR A 287 15.98 -5.99 18.72
N LYS A 288 16.30 -6.31 17.46
CA LYS A 288 17.67 -6.31 16.95
C LYS A 288 17.79 -5.22 15.90
N CYS A 289 18.72 -4.29 16.10
CA CYS A 289 19.12 -3.35 15.06
C CYS A 289 20.05 -4.04 14.06
N LEU A 290 19.81 -3.83 12.76
CA LEU A 290 20.57 -4.44 11.66
C LEU A 290 21.52 -3.44 10.99
N THR A 291 21.37 -2.15 11.28
CA THR A 291 22.11 -1.05 10.61
C THR A 291 22.69 -0.02 11.59
N CYS A 292 22.69 -0.30 12.89
CA CYS A 292 23.19 0.67 13.89
C CYS A 292 24.73 0.70 13.96
N GLU A 293 25.40 -0.32 13.42
CA GLU A 293 26.87 -0.45 13.44
C GLU A 293 27.51 0.00 12.11
N GLU A 294 26.72 0.54 11.16
CA GLU A 294 27.20 1.00 9.85
C GLU A 294 28.05 2.28 9.89
N GLY A 295 28.23 2.86 11.08
CA GLY A 295 29.00 4.09 11.31
C GLY A 295 28.24 5.37 10.95
N GLU A 296 28.85 6.51 11.27
CA GLU A 296 28.22 7.83 11.11
C GLU A 296 28.00 8.25 9.65
N GLY A 297 28.70 7.60 8.71
CA GLY A 297 28.52 7.83 7.27
C GLY A 297 27.18 7.36 6.73
N CYS A 298 26.45 6.51 7.47
CA CYS A 298 25.14 6.04 7.05
C CYS A 298 24.14 5.91 8.20
N LEU A 299 23.17 6.83 8.24
CA LEU A 299 22.14 6.92 9.28
C LEU A 299 20.72 6.90 8.71
N PHE A 300 20.56 6.96 7.39
CA PHE A 300 19.26 6.97 6.73
C PHE A 300 19.17 5.84 5.70
N PHE A 301 18.44 4.78 6.05
CA PHE A 301 18.35 3.56 5.25
C PHE A 301 16.98 3.39 4.59
N ASN A 302 16.99 2.83 3.38
CA ASN A 302 15.83 2.15 2.79
C ASN A 302 16.18 0.68 2.54
N VAL A 303 15.17 -0.17 2.38
CA VAL A 303 15.36 -1.61 2.19
C VAL A 303 14.29 -2.21 1.31
N LEU A 304 14.69 -3.17 0.47
CA LEU A 304 13.82 -3.98 -0.38
C LEU A 304 14.12 -5.45 -0.13
N PHE A 305 13.16 -6.20 0.41
CA PHE A 305 13.33 -7.63 0.67
C PHE A 305 13.02 -8.49 -0.56
N SER A 306 13.74 -9.60 -0.71
CA SER A 306 13.41 -10.63 -1.68
C SER A 306 12.04 -11.26 -1.37
N PRO A 307 11.37 -11.90 -2.35
CA PRO A 307 10.25 -12.79 -2.05
C PRO A 307 10.66 -13.80 -0.97
N GLY A 308 9.81 -13.97 0.04
CA GLY A 308 10.11 -14.82 1.21
C GLY A 308 11.18 -14.29 2.17
N ALA A 309 11.61 -13.03 2.05
CA ALA A 309 12.41 -12.29 3.02
C ALA A 309 13.75 -12.93 3.47
N LYS A 310 14.43 -13.67 2.59
CA LYS A 310 15.74 -14.31 2.88
C LYS A 310 16.93 -13.39 2.62
N TYR A 311 16.79 -12.50 1.64
CA TYR A 311 17.79 -11.51 1.27
C TYR A 311 17.12 -10.14 1.19
N TYR A 312 17.92 -9.08 1.25
CA TYR A 312 17.44 -7.74 1.04
C TYR A 312 18.51 -6.85 0.39
N ILE A 313 18.05 -5.91 -0.42
CA ILE A 313 18.84 -4.79 -0.91
C ILE A 313 18.75 -3.71 0.18
N LEU A 314 19.90 -3.33 0.74
CA LEU A 314 20.03 -2.25 1.70
C LEU A 314 20.55 -1.00 0.99
N GLU A 315 19.80 0.07 1.07
CA GLU A 315 20.16 1.36 0.49
C GLU A 315 20.53 2.32 1.62
N CYS A 316 21.79 2.73 1.65
CA CYS A 316 22.24 3.86 2.43
C CYS A 316 21.97 5.15 1.64
N LEU A 317 21.17 6.06 2.16
CA LEU A 317 20.81 7.30 1.48
C LEU A 317 21.49 8.54 2.08
N GLY A 318 22.28 8.37 3.15
CA GLY A 318 23.03 9.45 3.77
C GLY A 318 23.34 9.20 5.24
N PRO A 319 24.10 10.11 5.89
CA PRO A 319 24.53 11.42 5.38
C PRO A 319 25.73 11.40 4.43
N GLY A 320 26.48 10.30 4.33
CA GLY A 320 27.56 10.14 3.36
C GLY A 320 27.05 9.95 1.93
N VAL A 321 27.96 9.59 1.02
CA VAL A 321 27.60 9.27 -0.37
C VAL A 321 26.68 8.02 -0.36
N PRO A 322 25.50 8.07 -1.02
CA PRO A 322 24.61 6.93 -1.07
C PRO A 322 25.28 5.66 -1.64
N LYS A 323 24.98 4.52 -1.04
CA LYS A 323 25.49 3.20 -1.44
C LYS A 323 24.40 2.14 -1.35
N VAL A 324 24.52 1.10 -2.17
CA VAL A 324 23.56 -0.01 -2.22
C VAL A 324 24.31 -1.33 -2.05
N GLU A 325 23.80 -2.19 -1.18
CA GLU A 325 24.40 -3.48 -0.86
C GLU A 325 23.32 -4.57 -0.82
N ILE A 326 23.69 -5.82 -1.12
CA ILE A 326 22.81 -6.98 -0.94
C ILE A 326 23.28 -7.75 0.30
N ARG A 327 22.34 -8.07 1.20
CA ARG A 327 22.63 -8.78 2.45
C ARG A 327 21.69 -9.97 2.64
N SER A 328 22.18 -10.98 3.34
CA SER A 328 21.37 -12.11 3.81
C SER A 328 20.87 -11.85 5.23
N ILE A 329 19.69 -12.40 5.57
CA ILE A 329 19.21 -12.36 6.97
C ILE A 329 20.06 -13.24 7.91
N TYR A 330 20.74 -14.26 7.37
CA TYR A 330 21.53 -15.22 8.15
C TYR A 330 22.96 -14.74 8.37
N ASN A 331 23.52 -14.07 7.36
CA ASN A 331 24.88 -13.56 7.40
C ASN A 331 24.87 -12.11 6.93
N GLN A 332 25.11 -11.19 7.87
CA GLN A 332 25.13 -9.75 7.60
C GLN A 332 26.49 -9.29 7.03
N THR A 333 27.39 -10.24 6.79
CA THR A 333 28.68 -9.99 6.16
C THR A 333 28.55 -9.95 4.63
N PHE A 334 29.36 -9.08 4.05
CA PHE A 334 29.41 -8.69 2.65
C PHE A 334 29.58 -9.89 1.72
N GLY A 335 28.63 -10.09 0.80
CA GLY A 335 28.84 -10.86 -0.41
C GLY A 335 29.06 -9.86 -1.54
N GLU A 336 30.29 -9.73 -2.02
CA GLU A 336 30.57 -8.98 -3.26
C GLU A 336 29.68 -9.56 -4.37
N CYS A 337 28.77 -8.72 -4.88
CA CYS A 337 28.07 -9.02 -6.12
C CYS A 337 29.06 -8.85 -7.27
N ASN A 338 29.86 -9.89 -7.51
CA ASN A 338 30.56 -10.02 -8.77
C ASN A 338 29.51 -10.28 -9.86
N PHE A 339 29.10 -9.21 -10.53
CA PHE A 339 28.48 -9.33 -11.84
C PHE A 339 29.53 -9.95 -12.77
N SER A 340 29.32 -11.21 -13.13
CA SER A 340 30.08 -11.91 -14.17
C SER A 340 29.31 -11.89 -15.48
#